data_AF-A0A1F5NNG3-F1
#
_entry.id   AF-A0A1F5NNG3-F1
#
_cell.length_a   1.000
_cell.length_b   1.000
_cell.length_c   1.000
_cell.angle_alpha   90.00
_cell.angle_beta   90.00
_cell.angle_gamma   90.00
#
_symmetry.space_group_name_H-M   'P 1'
#
loop_
_entity.id
_entity.type
_entity.pdbx_description
1 polymer ?
#
loop_
_entity_poly.entity_id
_entity_poly.type
_entity_poly.pdbx_seq_one_letter_code
_entity_poly.pdbx_strand_id
1 'polypeptide(L)'
;MRNLIAQFVRFLGIGFLNTAIDFAFLNTFMFYTGIFTGATVGGFSMITFFLAVTHSYFWNRYLVFKRTNGDEGLLSNLVEFIYAGVLGASVIVLAAFGAAQKYSYQYYLGLILVLVIGEIIFWYWFRIGQNTPAEKSKQEYMYFVIITGVGLVINTTLLVAFTKFVPPQFGLNQELWTNFGKAAATGISLLWNFGAYKVLLFKK
;
A
#
# COMPACT_ATOMS: atom_id res chain seq x y z
N MET A 1 -25.83 -4.24 -13.30
CA MET A 1 -25.43 -3.82 -11.94
C MET A 1 -23.93 -4.03 -11.81
N ARG A 2 -23.18 -2.99 -11.45
CA ARG A 2 -21.70 -2.99 -11.37
C ARG A 2 -21.28 -4.05 -10.35
N ASN A 3 -20.46 -5.05 -10.71
CA ASN A 3 -20.00 -6.08 -9.76
C ASN A 3 -19.20 -5.41 -8.64
N LEU A 4 -19.82 -5.26 -7.47
CA LEU A 4 -19.22 -4.65 -6.27
C LEU A 4 -17.93 -5.40 -5.88
N ILE A 5 -17.94 -6.72 -6.06
CA ILE A 5 -16.81 -7.63 -5.84
C ILE A 5 -15.62 -7.25 -6.73
N ALA A 6 -15.83 -7.01 -8.03
CA ALA A 6 -14.74 -6.69 -8.95
C ALA A 6 -14.06 -5.35 -8.60
N GLN A 7 -14.82 -4.35 -8.17
CA GLN A 7 -14.26 -3.07 -7.71
C GLN A 7 -13.50 -3.20 -6.39
N PHE A 8 -14.03 -4.01 -5.47
CA PHE A 8 -13.36 -4.31 -4.21
C PHE A 8 -12.03 -5.04 -4.44
N VAL A 9 -11.99 -6.02 -5.34
CA VAL A 9 -10.75 -6.73 -5.74
C VAL A 9 -9.74 -5.78 -6.35
N ARG A 10 -10.14 -4.90 -7.28
CA ARG A 10 -9.25 -3.86 -7.85
C ARG A 10 -8.72 -2.91 -6.77
N PHE A 11 -9.57 -2.46 -5.84
CA PHE A 11 -9.19 -1.61 -4.72
C PHE A 11 -8.18 -2.31 -3.79
N LEU A 12 -8.39 -3.59 -3.47
CA LEU A 12 -7.47 -4.39 -2.66
C LEU A 12 -6.12 -4.57 -3.35
N GLY A 13 -6.09 -4.91 -4.65
CA GLY A 13 -4.84 -5.14 -5.39
C GLY A 13 -3.96 -3.89 -5.42
N ILE A 14 -4.58 -2.73 -5.64
CA ILE A 14 -3.93 -1.42 -5.60
C ILE A 14 -3.42 -1.08 -4.19
N GLY A 15 -4.27 -1.28 -3.17
CA GLY A 15 -3.86 -1.07 -1.77
C GLY A 15 -2.68 -1.95 -1.36
N PHE A 16 -2.57 -3.13 -1.96
CA PHE A 16 -1.48 -4.06 -1.71
C PHE A 16 -0.15 -3.61 -2.33
N LEU A 17 -0.16 -3.14 -3.58
CA LEU A 17 1.03 -2.51 -4.19
C LEU A 17 1.49 -1.28 -3.40
N ASN A 18 0.56 -0.45 -2.92
CA ASN A 18 0.92 0.68 -2.04
C ASN A 18 1.59 0.23 -0.76
N THR A 19 1.13 -0.89 -0.18
CA THR A 19 1.75 -1.45 1.01
C THR A 19 3.18 -1.92 0.69
N ALA A 20 3.41 -2.53 -0.48
CA ALA A 20 4.75 -2.93 -0.88
C ALA A 20 5.70 -1.73 -1.05
N ILE A 21 5.23 -0.65 -1.68
CA ILE A 21 5.98 0.61 -1.80
C ILE A 21 6.31 1.18 -0.41
N ASP A 22 5.30 1.28 0.45
CA ASP A 22 5.43 1.78 1.83
C ASP A 22 6.49 0.99 2.61
N PHE A 23 6.46 -0.35 2.53
CA PHE A 23 7.46 -1.23 3.13
C PHE A 23 8.87 -1.03 2.57
N ALA A 24 9.01 -0.94 1.24
CA ALA A 24 10.31 -0.80 0.61
C ALA A 24 10.98 0.53 0.98
N PHE A 25 10.23 1.64 0.97
CA PHE A 25 10.74 2.93 1.42
C PHE A 25 10.98 2.97 2.94
N LEU A 26 10.11 2.39 3.76
CA LEU A 26 10.27 2.41 5.21
C LEU A 26 11.57 1.71 5.62
N ASN A 27 11.84 0.53 5.05
CA ASN A 27 13.09 -0.17 5.29
C ASN A 27 14.29 0.62 4.78
N THR A 28 14.18 1.28 3.62
CA THR A 28 15.25 2.16 3.12
C THR A 28 15.60 3.23 4.15
N PHE A 29 14.62 3.94 4.70
CA PHE A 29 14.86 4.99 5.71
C PHE A 29 15.41 4.43 7.02
N MET A 30 14.87 3.30 7.49
CA MET A 30 15.36 2.66 8.73
C MET A 30 16.81 2.23 8.60
N PHE A 31 17.18 1.55 7.50
CA PHE A 31 18.55 1.07 7.29
C PHE A 31 19.53 2.20 6.90
N TYR A 32 19.05 3.27 6.29
CA TYR A 32 19.87 4.45 6.02
C TYR A 32 20.22 5.21 7.31
N THR A 33 19.28 5.30 8.26
CA THR A 33 19.46 6.07 9.50
C THR A 33 19.91 5.23 10.70
N GLY A 34 19.74 3.91 10.64
CA GLY A 34 19.95 3.00 11.77
C GLY A 34 18.88 3.11 12.87
N ILE A 35 17.74 3.77 12.59
CA ILE A 35 16.68 3.99 13.57
C ILE A 35 15.48 3.09 13.25
N PHE A 36 15.18 2.19 14.19
CA PHE A 36 14.18 1.13 14.01
C PHE A 36 13.01 1.19 14.99
N THR A 37 12.96 2.15 15.92
CA THR A 37 11.87 2.25 16.92
C THR A 37 11.39 3.66 17.19
N GLY A 38 10.16 3.78 17.68
CA GLY A 38 9.66 5.01 18.28
C GLY A 38 9.24 6.07 17.25
N ALA A 39 9.23 7.33 17.68
CA ALA A 39 8.60 8.42 16.94
C ALA A 39 9.24 8.67 15.56
N THR A 40 10.56 8.49 15.43
CA THR A 40 11.27 8.66 14.15
C THR A 40 10.79 7.66 13.09
N VAL A 41 10.58 6.39 13.47
CA VAL A 41 9.97 5.39 12.58
C VAL A 41 8.54 5.77 12.22
N GLY A 42 7.80 6.36 13.15
CA GLY A 42 6.50 6.94 12.85
C GLY A 42 6.57 8.04 11.78
N GLY A 43 7.55 8.95 11.90
CA GLY A 43 7.82 9.98 10.90
C GLY A 43 8.17 9.40 9.52
N PHE A 44 9.03 8.39 9.46
CA PHE A 44 9.32 7.65 8.23
C PHE A 44 8.04 7.04 7.64
N SER A 45 7.24 6.37 8.48
CA SER A 45 5.97 5.78 8.06
C SER A 45 4.99 6.81 7.48
N MET A 46 5.00 8.05 7.96
CA MET A 46 4.14 9.09 7.40
C MET A 46 4.60 9.49 5.99
N ILE A 47 5.91 9.73 5.83
CA ILE A 47 6.51 10.11 4.53
C ILE A 47 6.26 9.02 3.49
N THR A 48 6.53 7.77 3.87
CA THR A 48 6.40 6.61 2.99
C THR A 48 4.95 6.33 2.60
N PHE A 49 4.01 6.51 3.52
CA PHE A 49 2.58 6.49 3.20
C PHE A 49 2.19 7.58 2.19
N PHE A 50 2.68 8.82 2.35
CA PHE A 50 2.40 9.89 1.36
C PHE A 50 3.00 9.58 -0.01
N LEU A 51 4.22 9.05 -0.06
CA LEU A 51 4.85 8.60 -1.31
C LEU A 51 4.00 7.52 -1.97
N ALA A 52 3.59 6.50 -1.22
CA ALA A 52 2.75 5.42 -1.71
C ALA A 52 1.40 5.93 -2.21
N VAL A 53 0.68 6.77 -1.45
CA VAL A 53 -0.62 7.33 -1.86
C VAL A 53 -0.50 8.24 -3.08
N THR A 54 0.54 9.08 -3.15
CA THR A 54 0.78 9.98 -4.29
C THR A 54 1.11 9.19 -5.55
N HIS A 55 2.02 8.22 -5.43
CA HIS A 55 2.35 7.29 -6.50
C HIS A 55 1.10 6.57 -7.01
N SER A 56 0.32 6.02 -6.08
CA SER A 56 -0.97 5.39 -6.40
C SER A 56 -1.95 6.35 -7.04
N TYR A 57 -2.02 7.61 -6.63
CA TYR A 57 -2.97 8.56 -7.23
C TYR A 57 -2.67 8.78 -8.72
N PHE A 58 -1.40 8.96 -9.09
CA PHE A 58 -1.00 9.08 -10.49
C PHE A 58 -1.20 7.77 -11.26
N TRP A 59 -0.95 6.62 -10.65
CA TRP A 59 -1.07 5.30 -11.30
C TRP A 59 -2.53 4.84 -11.41
N ASN A 60 -3.37 5.10 -10.39
CA ASN A 60 -4.76 4.64 -10.29
C ASN A 60 -5.77 5.49 -11.05
N ARG A 61 -5.40 6.72 -11.43
CA ARG A 61 -6.27 7.62 -12.19
C ARG A 61 -6.76 6.96 -13.49
N TYR A 62 -6.01 6.02 -14.06
CA TYR A 62 -6.32 5.36 -15.33
C TYR A 62 -6.82 3.89 -15.18
N LEU A 63 -6.61 3.27 -14.02
CA LEU A 63 -6.89 1.84 -13.73
C LEU A 63 -8.34 1.56 -13.34
N VAL A 64 -8.88 2.32 -12.40
CA VAL A 64 -10.09 1.91 -11.66
C VAL A 64 -11.39 2.19 -12.43
N PHE A 65 -11.35 3.10 -13.41
CA PHE A 65 -12.55 3.65 -14.05
C PHE A 65 -12.66 3.35 -15.55
N LYS A 66 -12.11 2.23 -16.01
CA LYS A 66 -12.47 1.70 -17.34
C LYS A 66 -13.98 1.45 -17.36
N ARG A 67 -14.72 2.13 -18.24
CA ARG A 67 -16.07 1.68 -18.62
C ARG A 67 -15.87 0.34 -19.31
N THR A 68 -16.18 -0.74 -18.61
CA THR A 68 -16.20 -2.07 -19.21
C THR A 68 -17.29 -2.05 -20.28
N ASN A 69 -16.88 -1.91 -21.54
CA ASN A 69 -17.75 -2.12 -22.70
C ASN A 69 -18.03 -3.63 -22.81
N GLY A 70 -18.77 -4.23 -21.87
CA GLY A 70 -19.32 -5.59 -21.96
C GLY A 70 -18.37 -6.80 -22.06
N ASP A 71 -17.14 -6.63 -22.56
CA ASP A 71 -16.29 -7.70 -23.10
C ASP A 71 -15.02 -7.97 -22.28
N GLU A 72 -14.77 -7.25 -21.18
CA GLU A 72 -13.67 -7.63 -20.27
C GLU A 72 -14.09 -8.85 -19.43
N GLY A 73 -13.65 -10.03 -19.84
CA GLY A 73 -13.86 -11.27 -19.12
C GLY A 73 -13.30 -11.20 -17.69
N LEU A 74 -14.04 -11.79 -16.74
CA LEU A 74 -13.66 -11.96 -15.33
C LEU A 74 -12.19 -12.42 -15.15
N LEU A 75 -11.70 -13.27 -16.05
CA LEU A 75 -10.34 -13.80 -16.05
C LEU A 75 -9.26 -12.71 -16.21
N SER A 76 -9.47 -11.69 -17.06
CA SER A 76 -8.49 -10.60 -17.24
C SER A 76 -8.31 -9.81 -15.94
N ASN A 77 -9.41 -9.52 -15.26
CA ASN A 77 -9.38 -8.81 -13.97
C ASN A 77 -8.69 -9.62 -12.87
N LEU A 78 -8.84 -10.95 -12.90
CA LEU A 78 -8.15 -11.84 -11.96
C LEU A 78 -6.65 -11.88 -12.23
N VAL A 79 -6.22 -11.92 -13.50
CA VAL A 79 -4.80 -11.90 -13.87
C VAL A 79 -4.13 -10.59 -13.43
N GLU A 80 -4.79 -9.45 -13.64
CA GLU A 80 -4.28 -8.15 -13.17
C GLU A 80 -4.09 -8.11 -11.64
N PHE A 81 -5.09 -8.60 -10.91
CA PHE A 81 -5.05 -8.68 -9.45
C PHE A 81 -3.95 -9.64 -8.97
N ILE A 82 -3.82 -10.81 -9.60
CA ILE A 82 -2.79 -11.80 -9.25
C ILE A 82 -1.40 -11.23 -9.51
N TYR A 83 -1.18 -10.57 -10.66
CA TYR A 83 0.11 -9.96 -10.98
C TYR A 83 0.48 -8.91 -9.92
N ALA A 84 -0.41 -7.96 -9.66
CA ALA A 84 -0.19 -6.90 -8.66
C ALA A 84 0.04 -7.48 -7.25
N GLY A 85 -0.75 -8.48 -6.87
CA GLY A 85 -0.63 -9.19 -5.60
C GLY A 85 0.69 -9.93 -5.46
N VAL A 86 1.13 -10.66 -6.49
CA VAL A 86 2.40 -11.40 -6.49
C VAL A 86 3.58 -10.43 -6.45
N LEU A 87 3.58 -9.37 -7.26
CA LEU A 87 4.64 -8.37 -7.28
C LEU A 87 4.78 -7.71 -5.90
N GLY A 88 3.66 -7.22 -5.34
CA GLY A 88 3.64 -6.58 -4.03
C GLY A 88 4.05 -7.54 -2.90
N ALA A 89 3.54 -8.77 -2.91
CA ALA A 89 3.82 -9.77 -1.87
C ALA A 89 5.29 -10.15 -1.89
N SER A 90 5.84 -10.36 -3.09
CA SER A 90 7.26 -10.68 -3.28
C SER A 90 8.14 -9.59 -2.66
N VAL A 91 7.82 -8.32 -2.87
CA VAL A 91 8.62 -7.23 -2.31
C VAL A 91 8.47 -7.10 -0.80
N ILE A 92 7.28 -7.31 -0.24
CA ILE A 92 7.09 -7.34 1.22
C ILE A 92 7.90 -8.49 1.84
N VAL A 93 7.85 -9.69 1.24
CA VAL A 93 8.60 -10.87 1.71
C VAL A 93 10.11 -10.64 1.59
N LEU A 94 10.58 -10.10 0.47
CA LEU A 94 11.99 -9.77 0.27
C LEU A 94 12.46 -8.67 1.21
N ALA A 95 11.64 -7.65 1.47
CA ALA A 95 11.95 -6.62 2.46
C ALA A 95 12.08 -7.22 3.87
N ALA A 96 11.15 -8.11 4.26
CA ALA A 96 11.22 -8.81 5.54
C ALA A 96 12.47 -9.72 5.63
N PHE A 97 12.80 -10.44 4.55
CA PHE A 97 14.01 -11.25 4.47
C PHE A 97 15.28 -10.40 4.60
N GLY A 98 15.36 -9.29 3.85
CA GLY A 98 16.47 -8.33 3.96
C GLY A 98 16.60 -7.77 5.36
N ALA A 99 15.48 -7.52 6.05
CA ALA A 99 15.48 -7.03 7.43
C ALA A 99 15.99 -8.09 8.41
N ALA A 100 15.60 -9.35 8.21
CA ALA A 100 16.11 -10.49 8.99
C ALA A 100 17.63 -10.64 8.85
N GLN A 101 18.14 -10.48 7.62
CA GLN A 101 19.57 -10.59 7.29
C GLN A 101 20.36 -9.28 7.49
N LYS A 102 19.71 -8.20 7.92
CA LYS A 102 20.29 -6.87 8.12
C LYS A 102 21.03 -6.33 6.89
N TYR A 103 20.44 -6.49 5.71
CA TYR A 103 21.00 -5.93 4.48
C TYR A 103 21.02 -4.40 4.49
N SER A 104 21.98 -3.82 3.76
CA SER A 104 22.15 -2.36 3.66
C SER A 104 20.96 -1.69 2.95
N TYR A 105 20.79 -0.38 3.14
CA TYR A 105 19.73 0.43 2.53
C TYR A 105 19.67 0.29 1.00
N GLN A 106 20.80 0.02 0.34
CA GLN A 106 20.90 -0.20 -1.12
C GLN A 106 20.08 -1.40 -1.60
N TYR A 107 19.95 -2.44 -0.78
CA TYR A 107 19.11 -3.60 -1.09
C TYR A 107 17.65 -3.17 -1.28
N TYR A 108 17.14 -2.33 -0.37
CA TYR A 108 15.76 -1.85 -0.43
C TYR A 108 15.54 -0.83 -1.55
N LEU A 109 16.54 -0.02 -1.89
CA LEU A 109 16.52 0.78 -3.12
C LEU A 109 16.37 -0.13 -4.36
N GLY A 110 17.07 -1.27 -4.38
CA GLY A 110 16.90 -2.29 -5.41
C GLY A 110 15.47 -2.84 -5.47
N LEU A 111 14.84 -3.11 -4.32
CA LEU A 111 13.44 -3.54 -4.28
C LEU A 111 12.48 -2.48 -4.82
N ILE A 112 12.72 -1.20 -4.53
CA ILE A 112 11.94 -0.08 -5.10
C ILE A 112 12.10 -0.05 -6.62
N LEU A 113 13.32 -0.21 -7.14
CA LEU A 113 13.55 -0.26 -8.59
C LEU A 113 12.82 -1.43 -9.24
N VAL A 114 12.85 -2.62 -8.63
CA VAL A 114 12.11 -3.80 -9.11
C VAL A 114 10.60 -3.54 -9.12
N LEU A 115 10.06 -2.93 -8.05
CA LEU A 115 8.64 -2.54 -8.00
C LEU A 115 8.29 -1.58 -9.13
N VAL A 116 9.03 -0.49 -9.28
CA VAL A 116 8.76 0.54 -10.29
C VAL A 116 8.85 -0.05 -11.70
N ILE A 117 9.86 -0.86 -11.99
CA ILE A 117 9.98 -1.55 -13.29
C ILE A 117 8.82 -2.52 -13.50
N GLY A 118 8.48 -3.32 -12.48
CA GLY A 118 7.37 -4.27 -12.54
C GLY A 118 6.02 -3.60 -12.79
N GLU A 119 5.81 -2.41 -12.22
CA GLU A 119 4.63 -1.58 -12.46
C GLU A 119 4.62 -0.94 -13.85
N ILE A 120 5.78 -0.50 -14.37
CA ILE A 120 5.88 0.01 -15.75
C ILE A 120 5.58 -1.11 -16.76
N ILE A 121 6.12 -2.31 -16.54
CA ILE A 121 5.84 -3.49 -17.38
C ILE A 121 4.35 -3.81 -17.34
N PHE A 122 3.77 -3.87 -16.14
CA PHE A 122 2.34 -4.06 -15.95
C PHE A 122 1.54 -3.04 -16.78
N TRP A 123 1.91 -1.76 -16.70
CA TRP A 123 1.20 -0.72 -17.43
C TRP A 123 1.28 -0.89 -18.95
N TYR A 124 2.46 -1.22 -19.48
CA TYR A 124 2.65 -1.47 -20.91
C TYR A 124 1.84 -2.68 -21.40
N TRP A 125 1.85 -3.76 -20.63
CA TRP A 125 1.22 -5.02 -21.02
C TRP A 125 -0.31 -4.95 -20.99
N PHE A 126 -0.86 -4.27 -19.98
CA PHE A 126 -2.31 -4.16 -19.80
C PHE A 126 -2.90 -2.87 -20.41
N ARG A 127 -2.07 -2.01 -21.05
CA ARG A 127 -2.46 -0.78 -21.77
C ARG A 127 -3.43 0.11 -20.99
N ILE A 128 -3.15 0.30 -19.71
CA ILE A 128 -4.10 0.91 -18.78
C ILE A 128 -3.99 2.45 -18.82
N GLY A 129 -4.34 3.06 -19.95
CA GLY A 129 -4.10 4.49 -20.16
C GLY A 129 -5.04 5.23 -21.12
N GLN A 130 -6.08 4.59 -21.67
CA GLN A 130 -6.87 5.18 -22.76
C GLN A 130 -8.25 5.73 -22.36
N ASN A 131 -8.57 5.86 -21.07
CA ASN A 131 -9.87 6.35 -20.63
C ASN A 131 -9.76 7.58 -19.72
N THR A 132 -10.65 8.54 -19.96
CA THR A 132 -10.86 9.70 -19.09
C THR A 132 -11.40 9.20 -17.74
N PRO A 133 -10.78 9.53 -16.60
CA PRO A 133 -11.26 9.13 -15.29
C PRO A 133 -12.66 9.70 -15.05
N ALA A 134 -13.53 8.96 -14.37
CA ALA A 134 -14.77 9.54 -13.87
C ALA A 134 -14.42 10.67 -12.89
N GLU A 135 -15.00 11.86 -13.09
CA GLU A 135 -14.80 12.99 -12.21
C GLU A 135 -15.44 12.68 -10.85
N LYS A 136 -14.62 12.49 -9.81
CA LYS A 136 -15.13 12.32 -8.44
C LYS A 136 -15.80 13.62 -8.01
N SER A 137 -16.94 13.52 -7.33
CA SER A 137 -17.53 14.71 -6.72
C SER A 137 -16.57 15.32 -5.70
N LYS A 138 -16.60 16.65 -5.54
CA LYS A 138 -15.80 17.36 -4.52
C LYS A 138 -15.98 16.75 -3.13
N GLN A 139 -17.19 16.28 -2.82
CA GLN A 139 -17.53 15.63 -1.56
C GLN A 139 -16.83 14.27 -1.39
N GLU A 140 -16.85 13.39 -2.38
CA GLU A 140 -16.15 12.09 -2.32
C GLU A 140 -14.63 12.26 -2.20
N TYR A 141 -14.07 13.26 -2.85
CA TYR A 141 -12.65 13.60 -2.70
C TYR A 141 -12.32 14.06 -1.27
N MET A 142 -13.13 14.95 -0.69
CA MET A 142 -12.95 15.40 0.70
C MET A 142 -13.04 14.24 1.69
N TYR A 143 -14.02 13.35 1.54
CA TYR A 143 -14.12 12.16 2.39
C TYR A 143 -12.92 11.24 2.23
N PHE A 144 -12.42 11.03 1.00
CA PHE A 144 -11.21 10.26 0.77
C PHE A 144 -10.01 10.84 1.53
N VAL A 145 -9.78 12.16 1.43
CA VAL A 145 -8.66 12.83 2.12
C VAL A 145 -8.79 12.71 3.64
N ILE A 146 -9.98 12.96 4.19
CA ILE A 146 -10.23 12.90 5.64
C ILE A 146 -10.05 11.47 6.17
N ILE A 147 -10.69 10.49 5.53
CA ILE A 147 -10.63 9.09 5.97
C ILE A 147 -9.19 8.58 5.90
N THR A 148 -8.50 8.85 4.79
CA THR A 148 -7.09 8.47 4.59
C THR A 148 -6.17 9.16 5.60
N GLY A 149 -6.41 10.44 5.92
CA GLY A 149 -5.66 11.18 6.94
C GLY A 149 -5.85 10.62 8.34
N VAL A 150 -7.07 10.26 8.73
CA VAL A 150 -7.32 9.59 10.02
C VAL A 150 -6.69 8.21 10.04
N GLY A 151 -6.82 7.45 8.95
CA GLY A 151 -6.19 6.14 8.79
C GLY A 151 -4.66 6.20 8.93
N LEU A 152 -4.03 7.25 8.40
CA LEU A 152 -2.60 7.53 8.55
C LEU A 152 -2.23 7.74 10.02
N VAL A 153 -2.97 8.59 10.74
CA VAL A 153 -2.73 8.84 12.18
C VAL A 153 -2.87 7.55 12.97
N ILE A 154 -3.92 6.77 12.75
CA ILE A 154 -4.13 5.47 13.40
C ILE A 154 -2.94 4.54 13.11
N ASN A 155 -2.53 4.41 11.85
CA ASN A 155 -1.42 3.56 11.44
C ASN A 155 -0.12 3.95 12.16
N THR A 156 0.22 5.25 12.10
CA THR A 156 1.48 5.73 12.69
C THR A 156 1.47 5.64 14.21
N THR A 157 0.38 5.98 14.87
CA THR A 157 0.29 5.88 16.33
C THR A 157 0.43 4.43 16.79
N LEU A 158 -0.22 3.48 16.10
CA LEU A 158 -0.10 2.05 16.41
C LEU A 158 1.35 1.55 16.21
N LEU A 159 1.99 1.93 15.11
CA LEU A 159 3.38 1.57 14.83
C LEU A 159 4.34 2.10 15.89
N VAL A 160 4.21 3.38 16.25
CA VAL A 160 5.06 4.02 17.28
C VAL A 160 4.84 3.37 18.64
N ALA A 161 3.58 3.15 19.02
CA ALA A 161 3.26 2.50 20.29
C ALA A 161 3.81 1.07 20.33
N PHE A 162 3.61 0.29 19.28
CA PHE A 162 4.10 -1.08 19.17
C PHE A 162 5.62 -1.14 19.29
N THR A 163 6.34 -0.37 18.48
CA THR A 163 7.81 -0.40 18.44
C THR A 163 8.47 0.18 19.69
N LYS A 164 7.78 1.04 20.45
CA LYS A 164 8.30 1.65 21.68
C LYS A 164 8.01 0.81 22.93
N PHE A 165 6.82 0.22 23.02
CA PHE A 165 6.34 -0.41 24.25
C PHE A 165 6.32 -1.93 24.20
N VAL A 166 6.41 -2.54 23.01
CA VAL A 166 6.43 -3.99 22.84
C VAL A 166 7.81 -4.41 22.34
N PRO A 167 8.66 -5.05 23.18
CA PRO A 167 9.97 -5.51 22.75
C PRO A 167 9.85 -6.66 21.75
N PRO A 168 10.87 -6.89 20.89
CA PRO A 168 10.89 -8.01 19.96
C PRO A 168 10.65 -9.36 20.65
N GLN A 169 9.77 -10.17 20.07
CA GLN A 169 9.45 -11.52 20.55
C GLN A 169 9.85 -12.58 19.51
N PHE A 170 9.80 -13.85 19.90
CA PHE A 170 10.04 -15.01 19.00
C PHE A 170 11.44 -15.04 18.36
N GLY A 171 12.43 -14.41 19.00
CA GLY A 171 13.79 -14.33 18.47
C GLY A 171 13.94 -13.39 17.25
N LEU A 172 12.92 -12.57 16.97
CA LEU A 172 12.98 -11.60 15.88
C LEU A 172 13.92 -10.45 16.25
N ASN A 173 14.68 -9.98 15.26
CA ASN A 173 15.48 -8.77 15.41
C ASN A 173 14.58 -7.51 15.39
N GLN A 174 15.12 -6.36 15.78
CA GLN A 174 14.34 -5.13 15.91
C GLN A 174 13.78 -4.65 14.56
N GLU A 175 14.54 -4.86 13.50
CA GLU A 175 14.22 -4.45 12.14
C GLU A 175 12.99 -5.19 11.60
N LEU A 176 12.98 -6.52 11.77
CA LEU A 176 11.87 -7.39 11.40
C LEU A 176 10.67 -7.19 12.34
N TRP A 177 10.91 -6.93 13.62
CA TRP A 177 9.85 -6.60 14.58
C TRP A 177 9.10 -5.33 14.19
N THR A 178 9.81 -4.32 13.73
CA THR A 178 9.22 -3.07 13.25
C THR A 178 8.44 -3.27 11.95
N ASN A 179 8.92 -4.12 11.04
CA ASN A 179 8.16 -4.53 9.85
C ASN A 179 6.85 -5.25 10.22
N PHE A 180 6.89 -6.15 11.19
CA PHE A 180 5.70 -6.84 11.70
C PHE A 180 4.70 -5.84 12.30
N GLY A 181 5.17 -4.94 13.16
CA GLY A 181 4.35 -3.86 13.72
C GLY A 181 3.71 -2.99 12.65
N LYS A 182 4.46 -2.67 11.58
CA LYS A 182 3.94 -1.93 10.43
C LYS A 182 2.86 -2.70 9.69
N ALA A 183 3.04 -4.00 9.46
CA ALA A 183 2.04 -4.85 8.81
C ALA A 183 0.73 -4.87 9.60
N ALA A 184 0.81 -5.07 10.92
CA ALA A 184 -0.34 -5.07 11.81
C ALA A 184 -1.05 -3.71 11.84
N ALA A 185 -0.31 -2.62 11.98
CA ALA A 185 -0.85 -1.26 11.95
C ALA A 185 -1.54 -0.93 10.62
N THR A 186 -1.00 -1.41 9.49
CA THR A 186 -1.61 -1.26 8.16
C THR A 186 -2.89 -2.07 8.05
N GLY A 187 -2.90 -3.32 8.53
CA GLY A 187 -4.13 -4.12 8.59
C GLY A 187 -5.25 -3.44 9.38
N ILE A 188 -4.93 -2.91 10.57
CA ILE A 188 -5.91 -2.22 11.43
C ILE A 188 -6.41 -0.92 10.76
N SER A 189 -5.51 -0.12 10.19
CA SER A 189 -5.86 1.10 9.46
C SER A 189 -6.75 0.83 8.25
N LEU A 190 -6.52 -0.28 7.53
CA LEU A 190 -7.36 -0.71 6.41
C LEU A 190 -8.79 -1.07 6.87
N LEU A 191 -8.93 -1.75 8.01
CA LEU A 191 -10.26 -2.03 8.60
C LEU A 191 -11.01 -0.75 8.96
N TRP A 192 -10.31 0.24 9.53
CA TRP A 192 -10.86 1.57 9.77
C TRP A 192 -11.32 2.24 8.47
N ASN A 193 -10.43 2.32 7.46
CA ASN A 193 -10.72 2.96 6.19
C ASN A 193 -11.96 2.34 5.53
N PHE A 194 -12.02 1.01 5.48
CA PHE A 194 -13.17 0.29 4.93
C PHE A 194 -14.46 0.58 5.69
N GLY A 195 -14.43 0.51 7.03
CA GLY A 195 -15.60 0.81 7.88
C GLY A 195 -16.11 2.25 7.67
N ALA A 196 -15.20 3.22 7.64
CA ALA A 196 -15.53 4.63 7.43
C ALA A 196 -16.14 4.87 6.04
N TYR A 197 -15.55 4.30 4.98
CA TYR A 197 -16.13 4.40 3.63
C TYR A 197 -17.52 3.75 3.56
N LYS A 198 -17.72 2.61 4.22
CA LYS A 198 -19.03 1.94 4.27
C LYS A 198 -20.09 2.80 4.94
N VAL A 199 -19.77 3.45 6.06
CA VAL A 199 -20.75 4.26 6.79
C VAL A 199 -21.04 5.59 6.09
N LEU A 200 -20.01 6.24 5.52
CA LEU A 200 -20.10 7.60 5.01
C LEU A 200 -20.44 7.70 3.50
N LEU A 201 -20.04 6.71 2.70
CA LEU A 201 -20.24 6.74 1.24
C LEU A 201 -21.23 5.70 0.72
N PHE A 202 -21.33 4.51 1.34
CA PHE A 202 -22.17 3.42 0.81
C PHE A 202 -23.64 3.46 1.28
N LYS A 203 -24.08 4.51 1.98
CA LYS A 203 -25.50 4.72 2.33
C LYS A 203 -26.33 5.35 1.20
N LYS A 204 -25.94 5.15 -0.06
CA LYS A 204 -26.79 5.45 -1.23
C LYS A 204 -27.19 4.15 -1.91
#